data_AF-A0AAU4WYF6-F1
#
_entry.id   AF-A0AAU4WYF6-F1
#
_cell.length_a   1.000
_cell.length_b   1.000
_cell.length_c   1.000
_cell.angle_alpha   90.00
_cell.angle_beta   90.00
_cell.angle_gamma   90.00
#
_symmetry.space_group_name_H-M   'P 1'
#
loop_
_entity.id
_entity.type
_entity.pdbx_description
1 polymer ?
#
loop_
_entity_poly.entity_id
_entity_poly.type
_entity_poly.pdbx_seq_one_letter_code
_entity_poly.pdbx_strand_id
1 'polypeptide(L)'
;MAQLLLQRDATVTIAHRYTTDLAAVTRPADIVVVATGVPGLVGPEHIKPGATVIDVGIHRTDSGLTGDVRASEVDGGAGRLTPVPGGVGPMTIALLMVNTLRAAAWAKHSAWAVRPPRDVDAELCRCVEELTARRIDEGRIVLDPGPGTGTGRGDRTRRRPPGT
;
A
#
# COMPACT_ATOMS: atom_id res chain seq x y z
N MET A 1 6.71 -11.70 -0.11
CA MET A 1 5.45 -11.28 0.53
C MET A 1 4.64 -12.42 1.14
N ALA A 2 4.32 -13.49 0.42
CA ALA A 2 3.46 -14.58 0.92
C ALA A 2 3.82 -15.09 2.33
N GLN A 3 5.10 -15.34 2.60
CA GLN A 3 5.56 -15.79 3.92
C GLN A 3 5.31 -14.78 5.05
N LEU A 4 5.43 -13.47 4.77
CA LEU A 4 5.18 -12.43 5.78
C LEU A 4 3.69 -12.36 6.16
N LEU A 5 2.79 -12.66 5.21
CA LEU A 5 1.36 -12.72 5.46
C LEU A 5 0.97 -13.99 6.22
N LEU A 6 1.56 -15.14 5.88
CA LEU A 6 1.38 -16.39 6.63
C LEU A 6 1.86 -16.26 8.08
N GLN A 7 2.97 -15.54 8.31
CA GLN A 7 3.46 -15.22 9.67
C GLN A 7 2.51 -14.33 10.48
N ARG A 8 1.48 -13.78 9.86
CA ARG A 8 0.40 -12.98 10.48
C ARG A 8 -0.96 -13.65 10.34
N ASP A 9 -0.96 -14.98 10.22
CA ASP A 9 -2.13 -15.84 10.21
C ASP A 9 -3.10 -15.59 9.03
N ALA A 10 -2.63 -14.96 7.95
CA ALA A 10 -3.43 -14.80 6.74
C ALA A 10 -3.48 -16.12 5.94
N THR A 11 -4.63 -16.42 5.33
CA THR A 11 -4.71 -17.43 4.26
C THR A 11 -4.18 -16.81 2.97
N VAL A 12 -3.21 -17.46 2.32
CA VAL A 12 -2.50 -16.87 1.18
C VAL A 12 -2.61 -17.76 -0.06
N THR A 13 -3.02 -17.15 -1.16
CA THR A 13 -2.95 -17.71 -2.52
C THR A 13 -1.97 -16.89 -3.36
N ILE A 14 -1.14 -17.55 -4.16
CA ILE A 14 -0.19 -16.88 -5.06
C ILE A 14 -0.64 -17.10 -6.50
N ALA A 15 -0.92 -16.01 -7.23
CA ALA A 15 -1.15 -16.02 -8.66
C ALA A 15 0.11 -15.59 -9.43
N HIS A 16 0.23 -16.03 -10.68
CA HIS A 16 1.33 -15.66 -11.58
C HIS A 16 0.90 -15.78 -13.04
N ARG A 17 1.82 -15.53 -13.97
CA ARG A 17 1.57 -15.51 -15.42
C ARG A 17 0.97 -16.80 -16.04
N TYR A 18 0.90 -17.91 -15.31
CA TYR A 18 0.29 -19.16 -15.78
C TYR A 18 -1.05 -19.47 -15.09
N THR A 19 -1.50 -18.60 -14.20
CA THR A 19 -2.85 -18.67 -13.63
C THR A 19 -3.86 -18.42 -14.75
N THR A 20 -4.67 -19.43 -15.07
CA THR A 20 -5.59 -19.40 -16.22
C THR A 20 -6.69 -18.34 -16.07
N ASP A 21 -7.29 -18.25 -14.89
CA ASP A 21 -8.31 -17.26 -14.56
C ASP A 21 -7.84 -16.47 -13.34
N LEU A 22 -7.21 -15.32 -13.60
CA LEU A 22 -6.70 -14.46 -12.54
C LEU A 22 -7.85 -13.90 -11.69
N ALA A 23 -8.96 -13.52 -12.30
CA ALA A 23 -10.10 -12.92 -11.60
C ALA A 23 -10.75 -13.90 -10.64
N ALA A 24 -10.91 -15.17 -11.03
CA ALA A 24 -11.41 -16.22 -10.14
C ALA A 24 -10.52 -16.42 -8.90
N VAL A 25 -9.21 -16.22 -9.04
CA VAL A 25 -8.25 -16.36 -7.94
C VAL A 25 -8.23 -15.12 -7.03
N THR A 26 -8.29 -13.91 -7.59
CA THR A 26 -8.15 -12.68 -6.81
C THR A 26 -9.46 -12.21 -6.18
N ARG A 27 -10.60 -12.45 -6.82
CA ARG A 27 -11.91 -11.92 -6.40
C ARG A 27 -12.43 -12.41 -5.06
N PRO A 28 -12.07 -13.60 -4.55
CA PRO A 28 -12.43 -13.98 -3.18
C PRO A 28 -11.61 -13.27 -2.10
N ALA A 29 -10.46 -12.67 -2.45
CA ALA A 29 -9.51 -12.15 -1.48
C ALA A 29 -9.99 -10.87 -0.79
N ASP A 30 -9.77 -10.78 0.53
CA ASP A 30 -9.99 -9.55 1.30
C ASP A 30 -8.84 -8.54 1.13
N ILE A 31 -7.65 -9.04 0.79
CA ILE A 31 -6.45 -8.25 0.49
C ILE A 31 -5.85 -8.75 -0.83
N VAL A 32 -5.66 -7.85 -1.79
CA VAL A 32 -5.00 -8.13 -3.07
C VAL A 32 -3.69 -7.35 -3.13
N VAL A 33 -2.56 -8.06 -3.12
CA VAL A 33 -1.23 -7.47 -3.33
C VAL A 33 -0.83 -7.66 -4.78
N VAL A 34 -0.70 -6.57 -5.53
CA VAL A 34 -0.40 -6.58 -6.97
C VAL A 34 1.06 -6.19 -7.18
N ALA A 35 1.81 -7.09 -7.83
CA ALA A 35 3.22 -6.90 -8.17
C ALA A 35 3.53 -7.62 -9.49
N THR A 36 2.74 -7.33 -10.52
CA THR A 36 2.77 -8.03 -11.80
C THR A 36 3.75 -7.40 -12.78
N GLY A 37 4.10 -6.12 -12.60
CA GLY A 37 4.96 -5.40 -13.53
C GLY A 37 4.32 -5.20 -14.90
N VAL A 38 2.99 -5.11 -14.94
CA VAL A 38 2.19 -4.88 -16.15
C VAL A 38 1.20 -3.76 -15.85
N PRO A 39 1.34 -2.59 -16.49
CA PRO A 39 0.56 -1.42 -16.13
C PRO A 39 -0.93 -1.66 -16.39
N GLY A 40 -1.76 -1.38 -15.38
CA GLY A 40 -3.22 -1.48 -15.49
C GLY A 40 -3.79 -2.89 -15.71
N LEU A 41 -3.02 -3.96 -15.48
CA LEU A 41 -3.50 -5.33 -15.61
C LEU A 41 -4.70 -5.61 -14.69
N VAL A 42 -4.64 -5.13 -13.45
CA VAL A 42 -5.67 -5.38 -12.45
C VAL A 42 -6.74 -4.30 -12.49
N GLY A 43 -7.96 -4.70 -12.87
CA GLY A 43 -9.17 -3.87 -12.83
C GLY A 43 -10.27 -4.37 -11.88
N PRO A 44 -11.46 -3.74 -11.90
CA PRO A 44 -12.56 -4.01 -10.97
C PRO A 44 -13.02 -5.48 -10.95
N GLU A 45 -12.92 -6.16 -12.08
CA GLU A 45 -13.27 -7.56 -12.22
C GLU A 45 -12.43 -8.50 -11.35
N HIS A 46 -11.25 -8.07 -10.93
CA HIS A 46 -10.32 -8.81 -10.09
C HIS A 46 -10.53 -8.57 -8.59
N ILE A 47 -11.30 -7.55 -8.21
CA ILE A 47 -11.35 -7.03 -6.85
C ILE A 47 -12.71 -7.30 -6.21
N LYS A 48 -12.71 -7.88 -5.01
CA LYS A 48 -13.91 -8.00 -4.18
C LYS A 48 -14.37 -6.60 -3.75
N PRO A 49 -15.66 -6.27 -3.81
CA PRO A 49 -16.16 -5.05 -3.21
C PRO A 49 -15.74 -4.92 -1.74
N GLY A 50 -15.12 -3.81 -1.37
CA GLY A 50 -14.60 -3.57 -0.02
C GLY A 50 -13.22 -4.17 0.30
N ALA A 51 -12.57 -4.89 -0.64
CA ALA A 51 -11.21 -5.40 -0.41
C ALA A 51 -10.15 -4.29 -0.37
N THR A 52 -9.06 -4.57 0.35
CA THR A 52 -7.88 -3.71 0.35
C THR A 52 -6.95 -4.09 -0.79
N VAL A 53 -6.54 -3.12 -1.59
CA VAL A 53 -5.63 -3.31 -2.73
C VAL A 53 -4.30 -2.62 -2.44
N ILE A 54 -3.22 -3.39 -2.52
CA ILE A 54 -1.84 -2.91 -2.37
C ILE A 54 -1.17 -3.01 -3.73
N ASP A 55 -1.03 -1.88 -4.42
CA ASP A 55 -0.35 -1.74 -5.70
C ASP A 55 1.15 -1.47 -5.46
N VAL A 56 1.97 -2.49 -5.74
CA VAL A 56 3.44 -2.44 -5.66
C VAL A 56 4.04 -2.03 -7.01
N GLY A 57 3.25 -2.07 -8.09
CA GLY A 57 3.69 -1.75 -9.44
C GLY A 57 4.14 -0.30 -9.56
N ILE A 58 5.18 -0.08 -10.36
CA ILE A 58 5.63 1.26 -10.71
C ILE A 58 6.07 1.31 -12.17
N HIS A 59 5.39 2.14 -12.93
CA HIS A 59 5.61 2.34 -14.35
C HIS A 59 5.79 3.83 -14.65
N ARG A 60 6.76 4.14 -15.50
CA ARG A 60 6.99 5.51 -15.98
C ARG A 60 6.28 5.70 -17.31
N THR A 61 5.50 6.76 -17.39
CA THR A 61 4.76 7.17 -18.59
C THR A 61 4.99 8.66 -18.84
N ASP A 62 4.62 9.14 -20.03
CA ASP A 62 4.71 10.56 -20.37
C ASP A 62 3.85 11.45 -19.45
N SER A 63 2.79 10.90 -18.87
CA SER A 63 1.87 11.58 -17.96
C SER A 63 2.23 11.43 -16.47
N GLY A 64 3.28 10.66 -16.13
CA GLY A 64 3.75 10.47 -14.76
C GLY A 64 3.95 9.01 -14.36
N LEU A 65 3.86 8.75 -13.06
CA LEU A 65 3.99 7.41 -12.48
C LEU A 65 2.61 6.75 -12.35
N THR A 66 2.51 5.48 -12.75
CA THR A 66 1.32 4.65 -12.61
C THR A 66 1.65 3.25 -12.08
N GLY A 67 0.67 2.53 -11.57
CA GLY A 67 0.82 1.20 -10.98
C GLY A 67 0.33 0.06 -11.87
N ASP A 68 0.24 -1.13 -11.30
CA ASP A 68 -0.31 -2.31 -11.97
C ASP A 68 -1.86 -2.31 -11.97
N VAL A 69 -2.50 -1.43 -11.19
CA VAL A 69 -3.94 -1.34 -11.01
C VAL A 69 -4.55 -0.18 -11.81
N ARG A 70 -5.72 -0.41 -12.44
CA ARG A 70 -6.57 0.65 -13.01
C ARG A 70 -7.26 1.44 -11.89
N ALA A 71 -6.50 2.28 -11.21
CA ALA A 71 -6.93 2.98 -10.00
C ALA A 71 -8.26 3.72 -10.16
N SER A 72 -8.44 4.49 -11.24
CA SER A 72 -9.67 5.25 -11.52
C SER A 72 -10.93 4.38 -11.67
N GLU A 73 -10.78 3.11 -12.01
CA GLU A 73 -11.90 2.17 -12.16
C GLU A 73 -12.16 1.39 -10.85
N VAL A 74 -11.12 1.17 -10.05
CA VAL A 74 -11.16 0.34 -8.83
C VAL A 74 -11.56 1.14 -7.59
N ASP A 75 -11.31 2.46 -7.57
CA ASP A 75 -11.58 3.37 -6.45
C ASP A 75 -13.02 3.26 -5.90
N GLY A 76 -14.00 3.13 -6.80
CA GLY A 76 -15.42 3.02 -6.43
C GLY A 76 -15.85 1.65 -5.88
N GLY A 77 -14.99 0.63 -5.98
CA GLY A 77 -15.29 -0.76 -5.60
C GLY A 77 -14.39 -1.31 -4.50
N ALA A 78 -13.13 -0.89 -4.42
CA ALA A 78 -12.21 -1.29 -3.35
C ALA A 78 -12.59 -0.63 -2.02
N GLY A 79 -12.28 -1.27 -0.91
CA GLY A 79 -12.42 -0.67 0.42
C GLY A 79 -11.28 0.32 0.71
N ARG A 80 -10.07 0.01 0.22
CA ARG A 80 -8.88 0.87 0.26
C ARG A 80 -7.97 0.53 -0.91
N LEU A 81 -7.30 1.54 -1.48
CA LEU A 81 -6.27 1.36 -2.50
C LEU A 81 -5.02 2.17 -2.15
N THR A 82 -3.84 1.56 -2.25
CA THR A 82 -2.58 2.31 -2.09
C THR A 82 -2.32 3.18 -3.34
N PRO A 83 -2.03 4.47 -3.21
CA PRO A 83 -1.78 5.32 -4.37
C PRO A 83 -0.44 4.99 -5.03
N VAL A 84 -0.39 5.14 -6.35
CA VAL A 84 0.86 5.16 -7.11
C VAL A 84 0.93 6.48 -7.87
N PRO A 85 1.92 7.36 -7.56
CA PRO A 85 2.95 7.24 -6.54
C PRO A 85 2.44 7.53 -5.12
N GLY A 86 3.28 7.25 -4.10
CA GLY A 86 3.04 7.67 -2.72
C GLY A 86 2.63 6.56 -1.74
N GLY A 87 2.30 5.36 -2.23
CA GLY A 87 1.95 4.21 -1.41
C GLY A 87 3.16 3.39 -1.01
N VAL A 88 3.44 2.30 -1.75
CA VAL A 88 4.47 1.32 -1.38
C VAL A 88 5.90 1.87 -1.49
N GLY A 89 6.17 2.76 -2.45
CA GLY A 89 7.51 3.31 -2.70
C GLY A 89 8.19 3.95 -1.47
N PRO A 90 7.56 4.94 -0.81
CA PRO A 90 8.10 5.53 0.43
C PRO A 90 8.35 4.51 1.56
N MET A 91 7.50 3.49 1.67
CA MET A 91 7.65 2.43 2.67
C MET A 91 8.87 1.55 2.42
N THR A 92 9.21 1.28 1.16
CA THR A 92 10.42 0.53 0.80
C THR A 92 11.68 1.22 1.31
N ILE A 93 11.78 2.55 1.16
CA ILE A 93 12.92 3.34 1.66
C ILE A 93 12.95 3.31 3.19
N ALA A 94 11.81 3.52 3.85
CA ALA A 94 11.74 3.48 5.31
C ALA A 94 12.18 2.13 5.89
N LEU A 95 11.71 1.02 5.31
CA LEU A 95 12.06 -0.33 5.76
C LEU A 95 13.51 -0.70 5.45
N LEU A 96 14.11 -0.16 4.39
CA LEU A 96 15.55 -0.26 4.17
C LEU A 96 16.34 0.39 5.31
N MET A 97 15.93 1.60 5.74
CA MET A 97 16.58 2.28 6.86
C MET A 97 16.42 1.50 8.18
N VAL A 98 15.22 0.96 8.45
CA VAL A 98 14.99 0.09 9.62
C VAL A 98 15.92 -1.12 9.60
N ASN A 99 16.01 -1.81 8.47
CA ASN A 99 16.88 -2.99 8.34
C ASN A 99 18.37 -2.63 8.47
N THR A 100 18.76 -1.45 8.00
CA THR A 100 20.13 -0.93 8.15
C THR A 100 20.46 -0.66 9.61
N LEU A 101 19.54 -0.03 10.36
CA LEU A 101 19.71 0.22 11.79
C LEU A 101 19.75 -1.08 12.60
N ARG A 102 18.89 -2.05 12.28
CA ARG A 102 18.94 -3.40 12.87
C ARG A 102 20.29 -4.08 12.66
N ALA A 103 20.80 -4.05 11.42
CA ALA A 103 22.10 -4.64 11.09
C ALA A 103 23.24 -3.95 11.85
N ALA A 104 23.22 -2.62 11.96
CA ALA A 104 24.21 -1.85 12.71
C ALA A 104 24.14 -2.15 14.23
N ALA A 105 22.94 -2.34 14.77
CA ALA A 105 22.76 -2.78 16.16
C ALA A 105 23.30 -4.20 16.37
N TRP A 106 23.02 -5.13 15.46
CA TRP A 106 23.55 -6.50 15.52
C TRP A 106 25.07 -6.54 15.47
N ALA A 107 25.72 -5.76 14.59
CA ALA A 107 27.17 -5.75 14.47
C ALA A 107 27.90 -5.31 15.75
N LYS A 108 27.23 -4.55 16.63
CA LYS A 108 27.79 -4.11 17.93
C LYS A 108 27.71 -5.18 19.01
N HIS A 109 26.84 -6.17 18.86
CA HIS A 109 26.71 -7.30 19.78
C HIS A 109 27.45 -8.49 19.15
N SER A 110 28.33 -9.14 19.90
CA SER A 110 29.26 -10.18 19.42
C SER A 110 28.58 -11.18 18.46
N ALA A 111 29.33 -11.65 17.46
CA ALA A 111 28.92 -12.40 16.25
C ALA A 111 28.04 -13.68 16.40
N TRP A 112 27.53 -13.97 17.59
CA TRP A 112 26.69 -15.12 17.92
C TRP A 112 25.31 -14.76 18.49
N ALA A 113 24.99 -13.47 18.69
CA ALA A 113 23.68 -13.06 19.21
C ALA A 113 22.57 -13.39 18.19
N VAL A 114 21.75 -14.41 18.50
CA VAL A 114 20.74 -15.00 17.60
C VAL A 114 19.52 -14.08 17.36
N ARG A 115 19.39 -12.95 18.09
CA ARG A 115 18.30 -11.98 17.90
C ARG A 115 18.72 -10.54 18.23
N PRO A 116 18.11 -9.53 17.57
CA PRO A 116 18.16 -8.15 18.05
C PRO A 116 17.60 -8.07 19.46
N PRO A 117 18.06 -7.11 20.26
CA PRO A 117 17.31 -6.63 21.41
C PRO A 117 15.85 -6.30 20.97
N ARG A 118 14.85 -6.90 21.62
CA ARG A 118 13.41 -6.81 21.23
C ARG A 118 12.86 -5.37 21.28
N ASP A 119 13.51 -4.53 22.07
CA ASP A 119 13.27 -3.09 22.24
C ASP A 119 13.53 -2.30 20.95
N VAL A 120 14.61 -2.61 20.23
CA VAL A 120 14.98 -1.90 18.99
C VAL A 120 13.93 -2.10 17.90
N ASP A 121 13.37 -3.31 17.79
CA ASP A 121 12.34 -3.61 16.80
C ASP A 121 11.04 -2.86 17.07
N ALA A 122 10.61 -2.82 18.34
CA ALA A 122 9.38 -2.16 18.75
C ALA A 122 9.47 -0.63 18.60
N GLU A 123 10.64 -0.04 18.86
CA GLU A 123 10.88 1.40 18.71
C GLU A 123 10.95 1.83 17.24
N LEU A 124 11.67 1.05 16.41
CA LEU A 124 11.74 1.31 14.97
C LEU A 124 10.39 1.15 14.28
N CYS A 125 9.58 0.15 14.67
CA CYS A 125 8.23 -0.01 14.15
C CYS A 125 7.36 1.21 14.48
N ARG A 126 7.35 1.64 15.75
CA ARG A 126 6.62 2.84 16.18
C ARG A 126 7.05 4.08 15.40
N CYS A 127 8.36 4.28 15.23
CA CYS A 127 8.89 5.41 14.49
C CYS A 127 8.41 5.42 13.03
N VAL A 128 8.43 4.27 12.35
CA VAL A 128 7.91 4.15 10.98
C VAL A 128 6.41 4.42 10.94
N GLU A 129 5.64 3.88 11.87
CA GLU A 129 4.20 4.10 11.98
C GLU A 129 3.88 5.59 12.20
N GLU A 130 4.56 6.25 13.14
CA GLU A 130 4.42 7.69 13.42
C GLU A 130 4.81 8.55 12.23
N LEU A 131 5.92 8.25 11.56
CA LEU A 131 6.35 8.98 10.36
C LEU A 131 5.38 8.78 9.19
N THR A 132 4.76 7.60 9.10
CA THR A 132 3.76 7.30 8.07
C THR A 132 2.47 8.06 8.36
N ALA A 133 2.00 8.04 9.62
CA ALA A 133 0.83 8.80 10.06
C ALA A 133 1.02 10.31 9.83
N ARG A 134 2.18 10.87 10.21
CA ARG A 134 2.51 12.28 9.93
C ARG A 134 2.50 12.60 8.45
N ARG A 135 3.03 11.72 7.60
CA ARG A 135 3.00 11.92 6.14
C ARG A 135 1.60 11.84 5.56
N ILE A 136 0.71 11.04 6.15
CA ILE A 136 -0.70 11.01 5.79
C ILE A 136 -1.36 12.34 6.20
N ASP A 137 -1.14 12.79 7.43
CA ASP A 137 -1.68 14.07 7.95
C ASP A 137 -1.17 15.29 7.19
N GLU A 138 0.10 15.28 6.77
CA GLU A 138 0.72 16.29 5.92
C GLU A 138 0.26 16.24 4.45
N GLY A 139 -0.58 15.26 4.08
CA GLY A 139 -1.05 15.06 2.70
C GLY A 139 0.04 14.59 1.73
N ARG A 140 1.20 14.15 2.24
CA ARG A 140 2.30 13.58 1.45
C ARG A 140 2.04 12.13 1.04
N ILE A 141 1.19 11.43 1.78
CA ILE A 141 0.62 10.12 1.45
C ILE A 141 -0.90 10.28 1.44
N VAL A 142 -1.50 10.26 0.26
CA VAL A 142 -2.97 10.33 0.14
C VAL A 142 -3.50 8.91 0.20
N LEU A 143 -4.08 8.51 1.33
CA LEU A 143 -4.89 7.30 1.37
C LEU A 143 -6.22 7.64 0.72
N ASP A 144 -6.63 6.87 -0.28
CA ASP A 144 -8.02 6.92 -0.74
C ASP A 144 -8.92 6.58 0.47
N PRO A 145 -9.87 7.46 0.87
CA PRO A 145 -10.75 7.24 2.02
C PRO A 145 -11.62 5.99 1.87
N GLY A 146 -11.68 5.37 0.69
CA GLY A 146 -12.58 4.29 0.38
C GLY A 146 -14.04 4.78 0.30
N PRO A 147 -14.95 3.96 -0.25
CA PRO A 147 -16.36 4.30 -0.33
C PRO A 147 -16.98 4.18 1.08
N GLY A 148 -16.92 5.24 1.90
CA GLY A 148 -17.65 5.23 3.18
C GLY A 148 -17.36 6.23 4.29
N THR A 149 -16.34 7.10 4.22
CA THR A 149 -16.19 8.16 5.24
C THR A 149 -16.55 9.53 4.69
N GLY A 150 -17.83 9.73 4.42
CA GLY A 150 -18.42 11.06 4.30
C GLY A 150 -18.37 11.77 5.64
N THR A 151 -17.22 12.32 6.04
CA THR A 151 -17.21 13.40 7.02
C THR A 151 -17.61 14.68 6.29
N GLY A 152 -18.90 14.97 6.32
CA GLY A 152 -19.43 16.28 5.94
C GLY A 152 -18.77 17.38 6.78
N ARG A 153 -17.76 18.03 6.21
CA ARG A 153 -17.41 19.44 6.42
C ARG A 153 -17.26 19.99 5.01
N GLY A 154 -18.26 20.61 4.42
CA GLY A 154 -18.75 21.89 4.89
C GLY A 154 -17.80 23.01 4.46
N ASP A 155 -17.60 23.20 3.15
CA ASP A 155 -17.18 24.49 2.62
C ASP A 155 -18.12 24.90 1.47
N ARG A 156 -19.17 25.62 1.85
CA ARG A 156 -20.03 26.38 0.93
C ARG A 156 -19.39 27.74 0.68
N THR A 157 -18.22 27.83 0.06
CA THR A 157 -17.75 29.13 -0.46
C THR A 157 -17.03 28.97 -1.80
N ARG A 158 -17.82 29.00 -2.88
CA ARG A 158 -17.48 29.58 -4.20
C ARG A 158 -18.62 29.30 -5.19
N ARG A 159 -19.78 29.93 -4.95
CA ARG A 159 -20.69 30.25 -6.06
C ARG A 159 -20.19 31.54 -6.69
N ARG A 160 -19.54 31.41 -7.85
CA ARG A 160 -19.29 32.49 -8.80
C ARG A 160 -20.66 33.03 -9.26
N PRO A 161 -20.92 34.35 -9.27
CA PRO A 161 -22.14 34.86 -9.89
C PRO A 161 -22.02 34.75 -11.42
N PRO A 162 -23.12 34.50 -12.15
CA PRO A 162 -23.13 34.52 -13.60
C PRO A 162 -23.01 35.96 -14.09
N GLY A 163 -22.36 36.13 -15.24
CA GLY A 163 -21.98 37.44 -15.78
C GLY A 163 -23.14 38.33 -16.18
N THR A 164 -22.87 39.63 -16.09
CA THR A 164 -23.25 40.72 -16.99
C THR A 164 -22.10 41.71 -16.99
#